data_AF-A0A269XMF0-F1
#
_entry.id   AF-A0A269XMF0-F1
#
_cell.length_a   1.000
_cell.length_b   1.000
_cell.length_c   1.000
_cell.angle_alpha   90.00
_cell.angle_beta   90.00
_cell.angle_gamma   90.00
#
_symmetry.space_group_name_H-M   'P 1'
#
loop_
_entity.id
_entity.type
_entity.pdbx_description
1 polymer ?
#
loop_
_entity_poly.entity_id
_entity_poly.type
_entity_poly.pdbx_seq_one_letter_code
_entity_poly.pdbx_strand_id
1 'polypeptide(L)'
;MTQGRVGWNLVTSMTDAEAQNHSLKKLPERSERYKKADEFASVMNQLFTSWSTSSFVPNRQDDKILESSDIQPFNHKGDNFQVRGPLTTPQSPQGKPVSMQAGASKEGVALAAKYADVVYSVSWNIEQARAYRDKLTDAITKSETPNRAIKIFPGLVTYVAET
;
A
#
# COMPACT_ATOMS: atom_id res chain seq x y z
N MET A 1 11.94 12.51 -9.32
CA MET A 1 11.55 12.11 -10.69
C MET A 1 10.11 12.52 -11.03
N THR A 2 9.07 12.03 -10.35
CA THR A 2 7.68 12.37 -10.72
C THR A 2 7.08 13.54 -9.93
N GLN A 3 7.76 14.03 -8.88
CA GLN A 3 7.24 15.03 -7.94
C GLN A 3 5.96 14.57 -7.21
N GLY A 4 5.97 13.36 -6.66
CA GLY A 4 4.85 12.85 -5.86
C GLY A 4 3.63 12.44 -6.70
N ARG A 5 3.87 11.86 -7.87
CA ARG A 5 2.81 11.35 -8.77
C ARG A 5 2.85 9.84 -8.96
N VAL A 6 3.46 9.11 -8.02
CA VAL A 6 3.51 7.64 -8.06
C VAL A 6 2.43 7.07 -7.15
N GLY A 7 1.61 6.19 -7.70
CA GLY A 7 0.80 5.26 -6.93
C GLY A 7 1.35 3.83 -7.06
N TRP A 8 0.89 2.95 -6.19
CA TRP A 8 1.18 1.53 -6.23
C TRP A 8 -0.10 0.74 -5.97
N ASN A 9 -0.26 -0.41 -6.63
CA ASN A 9 -1.40 -1.31 -6.40
C ASN A 9 -0.93 -2.52 -5.60
N LEU A 10 -1.38 -2.62 -4.35
CA LEU A 10 -1.02 -3.70 -3.45
C LEU A 10 -1.85 -4.95 -3.78
N VAL A 11 -1.24 -5.83 -4.58
CA VAL A 11 -1.85 -7.05 -5.09
C VAL A 11 -1.25 -8.30 -4.43
N THR A 12 -2.04 -9.36 -4.38
CA THR A 12 -1.53 -10.70 -4.11
C THR A 12 -1.71 -11.55 -5.36
N SER A 13 -0.70 -12.36 -5.70
CA SER A 13 -0.65 -13.22 -6.89
C SER A 13 -1.89 -14.09 -7.09
N MET A 14 -2.18 -14.49 -8.32
CA MET A 14 -3.41 -15.28 -8.61
C MET A 14 -3.12 -16.70 -9.08
N THR A 15 -1.97 -16.95 -9.70
CA THR A 15 -1.68 -18.25 -10.35
C THR A 15 -0.41 -18.92 -9.82
N ASP A 16 -0.39 -20.25 -9.84
CA ASP A 16 0.81 -21.03 -9.46
C ASP A 16 1.98 -20.83 -10.42
N ALA A 17 1.71 -20.44 -11.67
CA ALA A 17 2.73 -20.11 -12.65
C ALA A 17 3.61 -18.92 -12.20
N GLU A 18 3.01 -17.93 -11.53
CA GLU A 18 3.78 -16.82 -10.92
C GLU A 18 4.70 -17.35 -9.80
N ALA A 19 4.19 -18.25 -8.96
CA ALA A 19 4.90 -18.80 -7.81
C ALA A 19 6.12 -19.64 -8.25
N GLN A 20 5.97 -20.43 -9.31
CA GLN A 20 7.03 -21.29 -9.87
C GLN A 20 8.23 -20.50 -10.38
N ASN A 21 8.04 -19.23 -10.74
CA ASN A 21 9.13 -18.32 -11.10
C ASN A 21 9.81 -17.64 -9.89
N HIS A 22 9.29 -17.85 -8.67
CA HIS A 22 9.75 -17.21 -7.43
C HIS A 22 10.12 -18.23 -6.35
N SER A 23 10.67 -19.39 -6.75
CA SER A 23 11.12 -20.45 -5.84
C SER A 23 10.03 -21.07 -4.97
N LEU A 24 8.77 -21.03 -5.41
CA LEU A 24 7.63 -21.65 -4.75
C LEU A 24 7.02 -22.72 -5.66
N LYS A 25 6.67 -23.89 -5.11
CA LYS A 25 6.02 -24.96 -5.90
C LYS A 25 4.60 -24.59 -6.36
N LYS A 26 3.87 -23.87 -5.50
CA LYS A 26 2.51 -23.35 -5.72
C LYS A 26 2.32 -22.10 -4.85
N LEU A 27 1.26 -21.34 -5.09
CA LEU A 27 0.90 -20.23 -4.23
C LEU A 27 0.52 -20.71 -2.83
N PRO A 28 0.90 -19.96 -1.78
CA PRO A 28 0.35 -20.15 -0.45
C PRO A 28 -1.17 -19.95 -0.44
N GLU A 29 -1.81 -20.49 0.58
CA GLU A 29 -3.25 -20.33 0.74
C GLU A 29 -3.63 -18.86 0.84
N ARG A 30 -4.82 -18.52 0.38
CA ARG A 30 -5.25 -17.12 0.27
C ARG A 30 -5.08 -16.34 1.58
N SER A 31 -5.45 -16.94 2.71
CA SER A 31 -5.34 -16.33 4.04
C SER A 31 -3.88 -16.02 4.39
N GLU A 32 -2.95 -16.91 4.08
CA GLU A 32 -1.51 -16.72 4.29
C GLU A 32 -0.96 -15.59 3.41
N ARG A 33 -1.41 -15.53 2.15
CA ARG A 33 -1.05 -14.44 1.24
C ARG A 33 -1.50 -13.08 1.76
N TYR A 34 -2.69 -12.98 2.33
CA TYR A 34 -3.17 -11.73 2.93
C TYR A 34 -2.50 -11.39 4.26
N LYS A 35 -2.12 -12.37 5.09
CA LYS A 35 -1.27 -12.13 6.27
C LYS A 35 0.09 -11.55 5.86
N LYS A 36 0.73 -12.16 4.86
CA LYS A 36 1.99 -11.64 4.31
C LYS A 36 1.83 -10.25 3.68
N ALA A 37 0.71 -9.99 2.99
CA ALA A 37 0.43 -8.68 2.41
C ALA A 37 0.22 -7.58 3.47
N ASP A 38 -0.44 -7.90 4.59
CA ASP A 38 -0.60 -6.98 5.73
C ASP A 38 0.77 -6.60 6.31
N GLU A 39 1.61 -7.59 6.60
CA GLU A 39 2.97 -7.34 7.10
C GLU A 39 3.80 -6.56 6.09
N PHE A 40 3.73 -6.92 4.80
CA PHE A 40 4.43 -6.21 3.73
C PHE A 40 4.02 -4.74 3.67
N ALA A 41 2.72 -4.43 3.70
CA ALA A 41 2.22 -3.05 3.67
C ALA A 41 2.69 -2.25 4.89
N SER A 42 2.71 -2.88 6.07
CA SER A 42 3.24 -2.27 7.30
C SER A 42 4.72 -1.92 7.17
N VAL A 43 5.55 -2.87 6.72
CA VAL A 43 7.00 -2.69 6.53
C VAL A 43 7.28 -1.62 5.47
N MET A 44 6.58 -1.64 4.35
CA MET A 44 6.73 -0.65 3.29
C MET A 44 6.35 0.75 3.77
N ASN A 45 5.28 0.88 4.57
CA ASN A 45 4.92 2.16 5.18
C ASN A 45 6.02 2.70 6.09
N GLN A 46 6.65 1.84 6.92
CA GLN A 46 7.79 2.23 7.75
C GLN A 46 8.99 2.67 6.90
N LEU A 47 9.30 1.93 5.83
CA LEU A 47 10.38 2.27 4.90
C LEU A 47 10.14 3.62 4.20
N PHE A 48 8.93 3.84 3.65
CA PHE A 48 8.60 5.07 2.92
C PHE A 48 8.69 6.33 3.78
N THR A 49 8.44 6.22 5.09
CA THR A 49 8.50 7.35 6.02
C THR A 49 9.69 7.25 6.98
N SER A 50 10.71 6.46 6.65
CA SER A 50 11.80 6.14 7.58
C SER A 50 12.72 7.33 7.90
N TRP A 51 12.82 8.31 7.00
CA TRP A 51 13.48 9.59 7.23
C TRP A 51 13.06 10.60 6.15
N SER A 52 13.46 11.87 6.29
CA SER A 52 13.02 12.92 5.37
C SER A 52 14.13 13.86 4.93
N THR A 53 13.82 14.69 3.93
CA THR A 53 14.75 15.72 3.47
C THR A 53 15.00 16.81 4.50
N SER A 54 14.21 16.91 5.57
CA SER A 54 14.50 17.81 6.70
C SER A 54 15.82 17.48 7.39
N SER A 55 16.29 16.21 7.28
CA SER A 55 17.57 15.79 7.82
C SER A 55 18.76 16.30 6.99
N PHE A 56 18.54 16.86 5.79
CA PHE A 56 19.61 17.56 5.06
C PHE A 56 19.83 18.94 5.68
N VAL A 57 20.90 19.05 6.46
CA VAL A 57 21.32 20.29 7.12
C VAL A 57 22.74 20.61 6.64
N PRO A 58 22.89 21.15 5.41
CA PRO A 58 24.20 21.44 4.86
C PRO A 58 24.86 22.58 5.62
N ASN A 59 25.93 22.26 6.35
CA ASN A 59 26.84 23.20 7.00
C ASN A 59 28.27 22.96 6.50
N ARG A 60 28.79 23.91 5.72
CA ARG A 60 30.17 23.87 5.21
C ARG A 60 31.24 24.12 6.27
N GLN A 61 30.90 24.79 7.38
CA GLN A 61 31.86 25.06 8.44
C GLN A 61 32.17 23.80 9.26
N ASP A 62 31.17 22.92 9.40
CA ASP A 62 31.25 21.69 10.19
C ASP A 62 31.40 20.43 9.33
N ASP A 63 31.66 20.57 8.02
CA ASP A 63 31.69 19.47 7.04
C ASP A 63 30.47 18.54 7.11
N LYS A 64 29.30 19.11 7.46
CA LYS A 64 28.06 18.37 7.69
C LYS A 64 27.10 18.57 6.53
N ILE A 65 26.57 17.48 5.99
CA ILE A 65 25.53 17.52 4.94
C ILE A 65 24.19 17.04 5.48
N LEU A 66 24.21 16.20 6.51
CA LEU A 66 23.04 15.48 6.99
C LEU A 66 23.10 15.29 8.52
N GLU A 67 21.94 15.40 9.17
CA GLU A 67 21.77 15.07 10.57
C GLU A 67 21.50 13.57 10.74
N SER A 68 22.56 12.81 11.01
CA SER A 68 22.48 11.35 11.10
C SER A 68 21.68 10.85 12.30
N SER A 69 21.54 11.65 13.37
CA SER A 69 20.74 11.28 14.54
C SER A 69 19.27 11.08 14.19
N ASP A 70 18.77 11.75 13.15
CA ASP A 70 17.37 11.68 12.73
C ASP A 70 17.07 10.46 11.83
N ILE A 71 18.11 9.70 11.45
CA ILE A 71 18.01 8.57 10.53
C ILE A 71 18.31 7.28 11.31
N GLN A 72 17.26 6.71 11.92
CA GLN A 72 17.38 5.55 12.80
C GLN A 72 16.75 4.29 12.19
N PRO A 73 17.31 3.10 12.47
CA PRO A 73 16.70 1.84 12.08
C PRO A 73 15.41 1.56 12.90
N PHE A 74 14.40 0.98 12.25
CA PHE A 74 13.15 0.56 12.92
C PHE A 74 13.14 -0.93 13.30
N ASN A 75 14.09 -1.74 12.80
CA ASN A 75 14.34 -3.11 13.23
C ASN A 75 13.10 -4.04 13.26
N HIS A 76 12.29 -4.02 12.20
CA HIS A 76 11.12 -4.90 12.06
C HIS A 76 11.54 -6.37 12.05
N LYS A 77 10.85 -7.19 12.85
CA LYS A 77 10.96 -8.66 12.85
C LYS A 77 9.56 -9.23 12.98
N GLY A 78 9.01 -9.74 11.87
CA GLY A 78 7.73 -10.42 11.84
C GLY A 78 7.84 -11.82 11.24
N ASP A 79 6.68 -12.44 11.00
CA ASP A 79 6.59 -13.82 10.53
C ASP A 79 7.15 -13.98 9.11
N ASN A 80 6.99 -12.97 8.25
CA ASN A 80 7.38 -13.02 6.85
C ASN A 80 8.60 -12.17 6.52
N PHE A 81 8.88 -11.10 7.28
CA PHE A 81 9.95 -10.15 6.97
C PHE A 81 10.82 -9.81 8.19
N GLN A 82 12.11 -9.65 7.93
CA GLN A 82 13.08 -9.08 8.88
C GLN A 82 13.79 -7.91 8.19
N VAL A 83 13.53 -6.69 8.65
CA VAL A 83 13.98 -5.46 7.98
C VAL A 83 14.54 -4.48 9.00
N ARG A 84 15.84 -4.18 8.89
CA ARG A 84 16.52 -3.23 9.78
C ARG A 84 16.06 -1.78 9.55
N GLY A 85 15.93 -1.39 8.28
CA GLY A 85 15.76 0.01 7.88
C GLY A 85 16.98 0.89 8.24
N PRO A 86 16.93 2.20 7.96
CA PRO A 86 15.90 2.89 7.17
C PRO A 86 16.10 2.67 5.64
N LEU A 87 15.26 3.28 4.81
CA LEU A 87 15.44 3.26 3.35
C LEU A 87 16.70 4.06 2.97
N THR A 88 17.39 3.71 1.88
CA THR A 88 18.59 4.43 1.42
C THR A 88 18.30 5.83 0.84
N THR A 89 17.03 6.18 0.66
CA THR A 89 16.58 7.49 0.14
C THR A 89 15.55 8.11 1.08
N PRO A 90 15.44 9.44 1.14
CA PRO A 90 14.46 10.10 2.00
C PRO A 90 13.03 9.83 1.53
N GLN A 91 12.06 10.10 2.39
CA GLN A 91 10.65 10.09 2.00
C GLN A 91 10.40 11.01 0.81
N SER A 92 9.44 10.60 -0.02
CA SER A 92 9.02 11.38 -1.19
C SER A 92 8.16 12.60 -0.79
N PRO A 93 7.90 13.58 -1.69
CA PRO A 93 7.02 14.71 -1.40
C PRO A 93 5.59 14.33 -0.97
N GLN A 94 5.12 13.13 -1.37
CA GLN A 94 3.82 12.57 -0.98
C GLN A 94 3.90 11.77 0.34
N GLY A 95 5.07 11.69 0.98
CA GLY A 95 5.37 10.75 2.05
C GLY A 95 5.35 9.33 1.50
N LYS A 96 4.16 8.71 1.53
CA LYS A 96 3.87 7.37 1.00
C LYS A 96 3.25 7.49 -0.40
N PRO A 97 3.58 6.59 -1.35
CA PRO A 97 2.83 6.48 -2.60
C PRO A 97 1.34 6.22 -2.39
N VAL A 98 0.49 6.76 -3.27
CA VAL A 98 -0.96 6.52 -3.23
C VAL A 98 -1.22 5.02 -3.35
N SER A 99 -1.83 4.46 -2.32
CA SER A 99 -2.06 3.02 -2.17
C SER A 99 -3.38 2.61 -2.80
N MET A 100 -3.29 1.77 -3.83
CA MET A 100 -4.42 1.17 -4.52
C MET A 100 -4.59 -0.30 -4.10
N GLN A 101 -5.82 -0.76 -4.10
CA GLN A 101 -6.17 -2.16 -3.85
C GLN A 101 -7.36 -2.55 -4.75
N ALA A 102 -7.52 -3.84 -5.09
CA ALA A 102 -8.57 -4.31 -6.01
C ALA A 102 -9.27 -5.63 -5.57
N GLY A 103 -9.04 -6.08 -4.35
CA GLY A 103 -9.58 -7.33 -3.80
C GLY A 103 -11.02 -7.17 -3.30
N ALA A 104 -11.93 -7.97 -3.86
CA ALA A 104 -13.33 -8.00 -3.46
C ALA A 104 -13.67 -8.96 -2.31
N SER A 105 -12.70 -9.76 -1.82
CA SER A 105 -12.93 -10.65 -0.68
C SER A 105 -12.95 -9.95 0.66
N LYS A 106 -13.42 -10.67 1.69
CA LYS A 106 -13.34 -10.22 3.08
C LYS A 106 -11.93 -9.78 3.46
N GLU A 107 -10.90 -10.57 3.15
CA GLU A 107 -9.50 -10.24 3.45
C GLU A 107 -8.99 -9.08 2.59
N GLY A 108 -9.42 -8.99 1.33
CA GLY A 108 -9.08 -7.89 0.44
C GLY A 108 -9.65 -6.55 0.92
N VAL A 109 -10.92 -6.54 1.30
CA VAL A 109 -11.61 -5.38 1.88
C VAL A 109 -10.99 -4.99 3.22
N ALA A 110 -10.62 -5.97 4.07
CA ALA A 110 -9.93 -5.69 5.33
C ALA A 110 -8.55 -5.05 5.10
N LEU A 111 -7.76 -5.57 4.17
CA LEU A 111 -6.46 -5.00 3.80
C LEU A 111 -6.62 -3.58 3.22
N ALA A 112 -7.63 -3.39 2.36
CA ALA A 112 -7.96 -2.09 1.80
C ALA A 112 -8.36 -1.08 2.88
N ALA A 113 -9.22 -1.47 3.82
CA ALA A 113 -9.65 -0.61 4.92
C ALA A 113 -8.46 -0.10 5.76
N LYS A 114 -7.40 -0.91 5.91
CA LYS A 114 -6.20 -0.56 6.67
C LYS A 114 -5.20 0.29 5.88
N TYR A 115 -5.00 -0.01 4.59
CA TYR A 115 -3.86 0.55 3.84
C TYR A 115 -4.19 1.28 2.54
N ALA A 116 -5.39 1.19 2.00
CA ALA A 116 -5.73 1.80 0.72
C ALA A 116 -6.15 3.26 0.87
N ASP A 117 -5.72 4.07 -0.09
CA ASP A 117 -6.26 5.41 -0.34
C ASP A 117 -7.36 5.35 -1.41
N VAL A 118 -7.23 4.38 -2.33
CA VAL A 118 -8.15 4.13 -3.43
C VAL A 118 -8.40 2.63 -3.56
N VAL A 119 -9.64 2.23 -3.84
CA VAL A 119 -9.98 0.86 -4.23
C VAL A 119 -10.59 0.84 -5.61
N TYR A 120 -10.05 -0.02 -6.47
CA TYR A 120 -10.71 -0.40 -7.71
C TYR A 120 -11.76 -1.48 -7.42
N SER A 121 -13.04 -1.18 -7.66
CA SER A 121 -14.14 -2.12 -7.44
C SER A 121 -14.66 -2.67 -8.77
N VAL A 122 -14.77 -3.99 -8.87
CA VAL A 122 -15.44 -4.64 -10.01
C VAL A 122 -16.95 -4.61 -9.76
N SER A 123 -17.56 -3.46 -10.03
CA SER A 123 -18.99 -3.21 -9.84
C SER A 123 -19.63 -2.89 -11.18
N TRP A 124 -20.53 -3.74 -11.65
CA TRP A 124 -21.13 -3.62 -12.99
C TRP A 124 -22.39 -2.74 -13.03
N ASN A 125 -23.01 -2.50 -11.87
CA ASN A 125 -24.19 -1.67 -11.72
C ASN A 125 -24.16 -0.89 -10.40
N ILE A 126 -25.13 0.02 -10.22
CA ILE A 126 -25.21 0.88 -9.03
C ILE A 126 -25.46 0.10 -7.74
N GLU A 127 -26.19 -1.03 -7.80
CA GLU A 127 -26.49 -1.87 -6.64
C GLU A 127 -25.21 -2.53 -6.12
N GLN A 128 -24.40 -3.11 -7.00
CA GLN A 128 -23.11 -3.70 -6.66
C GLN A 128 -22.12 -2.66 -6.16
N ALA A 129 -22.12 -1.46 -6.75
CA ALA A 129 -21.28 -0.36 -6.29
C ALA A 129 -21.63 0.08 -4.86
N ARG A 130 -22.94 0.21 -4.55
CA ARG A 130 -23.43 0.48 -3.20
C ARG A 130 -23.07 -0.63 -2.23
N ALA A 131 -23.32 -1.89 -2.60
CA ALA A 131 -22.99 -3.04 -1.76
C ALA A 131 -21.48 -3.14 -1.46
N TYR A 132 -20.63 -2.81 -2.43
CA TYR A 132 -19.18 -2.75 -2.20
C TYR A 132 -18.80 -1.61 -1.24
N ARG A 133 -19.36 -0.41 -1.46
CA ARG A 133 -19.17 0.73 -0.56
C ARG A 133 -19.56 0.39 0.87
N ASP A 134 -20.71 -0.23 1.08
CA ASP A 134 -21.20 -0.56 2.43
C ASP A 134 -20.28 -1.58 3.12
N LYS A 135 -19.80 -2.60 2.40
CA LYS A 135 -18.80 -3.54 2.91
C LYS A 135 -17.49 -2.85 3.32
N LEU A 136 -17.01 -1.92 2.49
CA LEU A 136 -15.80 -1.17 2.80
C LEU A 136 -16.00 -0.23 3.98
N THR A 137 -17.14 0.47 4.06
CA THR A 137 -17.49 1.34 5.19
C THR A 137 -17.59 0.55 6.50
N ASP A 138 -18.21 -0.62 6.50
CA ASP A 138 -18.27 -1.51 7.67
C ASP A 138 -16.87 -1.93 8.12
N ALA A 139 -16.00 -2.32 7.18
CA ALA A 139 -14.61 -2.68 7.48
C ALA A 139 -13.79 -1.50 8.02
N ILE A 140 -13.94 -0.29 7.47
CA ILE A 140 -13.27 0.92 7.97
C ILE A 140 -13.73 1.21 9.41
N THR A 141 -15.04 1.18 9.67
CA THR A 141 -15.62 1.49 10.98
C THR A 141 -15.12 0.55 12.07
N LYS A 142 -14.82 -0.71 11.71
CA LYS A 142 -14.26 -1.73 12.60
C LYS A 142 -12.73 -1.72 12.67
N SER A 143 -12.06 -0.90 11.86
CA SER A 143 -10.60 -0.79 11.85
C SER A 143 -10.08 0.17 12.93
N GLU A 144 -8.78 0.15 13.15
CA GLU A 144 -8.09 1.10 14.05
C GLU A 144 -8.20 2.57 13.59
N THR A 145 -8.59 2.80 12.33
CA THR A 145 -8.74 4.14 11.74
C THR A 145 -10.17 4.35 11.20
N PRO A 146 -11.19 4.47 12.07
CA PRO A 146 -12.61 4.47 11.67
C PRO A 146 -13.04 5.70 10.84
N ASN A 147 -12.20 6.73 10.76
CA ASN A 147 -12.47 7.95 10.00
C ASN A 147 -11.72 8.01 8.66
N ARG A 148 -11.13 6.90 8.20
CA ARG A 148 -10.37 6.87 6.96
C ARG A 148 -11.30 7.07 5.75
N ALA A 149 -11.01 8.07 4.93
CA ALA A 149 -11.71 8.27 3.67
C ALA A 149 -10.98 7.53 2.53
N ILE A 150 -11.65 6.55 1.93
CA ILE A 150 -11.11 5.76 0.81
C ILE A 150 -11.93 6.05 -0.44
N LYS A 151 -11.27 6.37 -1.56
CA LYS A 151 -11.94 6.58 -2.86
C LYS A 151 -12.27 5.23 -3.49
N ILE A 152 -13.45 5.09 -4.07
CA ILE A 152 -13.89 3.88 -4.77
C ILE A 152 -13.99 4.20 -6.26
N PHE A 153 -13.21 3.50 -7.08
CA PHE A 153 -13.21 3.62 -8.53
C PHE A 153 -13.85 2.36 -9.14
N PRO A 154 -15.13 2.42 -9.53
CA PRO A 154 -15.74 1.31 -10.26
C PRO A 154 -15.15 1.22 -11.68
N GLY A 155 -15.01 0.00 -12.18
CA GLY A 155 -14.69 -0.22 -13.60
C GLY A 155 -15.82 0.30 -14.50
N LEU A 156 -15.47 1.07 -15.53
CA LEU A 156 -16.41 1.57 -16.52
C LEU A 156 -15.85 1.31 -17.93
N VAL A 157 -16.63 0.63 -18.76
CA VAL A 157 -16.34 0.42 -20.19
C VAL A 157 -17.36 1.21 -20.98
N THR A 158 -16.91 2.17 -21.78
CA THR A 158 -17.77 3.05 -22.56
C THR A 158 -17.63 2.76 -24.05
N TYR A 159 -18.76 2.81 -24.76
CA TYR A 159 -18.82 2.86 -26.22
C TYR A 159 -19.52 4.17 -26.58
N VAL A 160 -18.85 5.04 -27.33
CA VAL A 160 -19.34 6.37 -27.70
C VAL A 160 -19.14 6.58 -29.21
N ALA A 161 -20.08 7.27 -29.85
CA ALA A 161 -20.01 7.64 -31.26
C ALA A 161 -20.60 9.04 -31.45
N GLU A 162 -20.13 9.75 -32.47
CA GLU A 162 -20.81 10.94 -32.97
C GLU A 162 -22.18 10.52 -33.52
N THR A 163 -23.22 11.29 -33.19
CA THR A 163 -24.60 11.08 -33.65
C THR A 163 -24.98 12.08 -34.71
#